data_AF-A0A6C0IG42-F1
#
_entry.id   AF-A0A6C0IG42-F1
#
_cell.length_a   1.000
_cell.length_b   1.000
_cell.length_c   1.000
_cell.angle_alpha   90.00
_cell.angle_beta   90.00
_cell.angle_gamma   90.00
#
_symmetry.space_group_name_H-M   'P 1'
#
loop_
_entity.id
_entity.type
_entity.pdbx_description
1 polymer ?
#
loop_
_entity_poly.entity_id
_entity_poly.type
_entity_poly.pdbx_seq_one_letter_code
_entity_poly.pdbx_strand_id
1 'polypeptide(L)'
;MNNFVFLFLILICALILPAVFYYIRTFFIKEGFSKYNSNLGSREGDYPCAVESVLLEGDYPVNSSNTTSTNIESTMWHKKPVYKVGSFAQLTNNQKYYKNPDNGSCTPADICDALYKNKKVHSNIVKPLPQVEPSFNARVNYYNSDNNLLTFRSDTSSILY
;
A
#
# COMPACT_ATOMS: atom_id res chain seq x y z
N MET A 1 72.09 -25.49 -6.91
CA MET A 1 70.81 -25.99 -6.37
C MET A 1 70.52 -27.31 -7.06
N ASN A 2 70.27 -28.41 -6.34
CA ASN A 2 70.13 -29.72 -6.97
C ASN A 2 68.93 -29.69 -7.93
N ASN A 3 69.08 -30.12 -9.19
CA ASN A 3 68.04 -30.00 -10.22
C ASN A 3 66.69 -30.60 -9.76
N PHE A 4 66.76 -31.66 -8.94
CA PHE A 4 65.60 -32.27 -8.30
C PHE A 4 64.89 -31.36 -7.28
N VAL A 5 65.64 -30.59 -6.49
CA VAL A 5 65.07 -29.63 -5.53
C VAL A 5 64.35 -28.50 -6.27
N PHE A 6 64.91 -28.06 -7.40
CA PHE A 6 64.28 -27.05 -8.25
C PHE A 6 62.99 -27.55 -8.90
N LEU A 7 62.99 -28.78 -9.42
CA LEU A 7 61.79 -29.43 -9.98
C LEU A 7 60.69 -29.61 -8.93
N PHE A 8 61.06 -29.99 -7.71
CA PHE A 8 60.12 -30.17 -6.60
C PHE A 8 59.48 -28.84 -6.18
N LEU A 9 60.25 -27.75 -6.14
CA LEU A 9 59.73 -26.42 -5.84
C LEU A 9 58.73 -25.94 -6.91
N ILE A 10 59.02 -26.16 -8.19
CA ILE A 10 58.09 -25.80 -9.28
C ILE A 10 56.78 -26.57 -9.15
N LEU A 11 56.85 -27.87 -8.83
CA LEU A 11 55.67 -28.71 -8.68
C LEU A 11 54.79 -28.25 -7.50
N ILE A 12 55.41 -27.87 -6.38
CA ILE A 12 54.70 -27.30 -5.23
C ILE A 12 54.03 -25.97 -5.59
N CYS A 13 54.74 -25.06 -6.26
CA CYS A 13 54.18 -23.79 -6.70
C CYS A 13 53.00 -23.99 -7.67
N ALA A 14 53.10 -24.93 -8.61
CA ALA A 14 52.03 -25.23 -9.56
C ALA A 14 50.75 -25.76 -8.90
N LEU A 15 50.86 -26.42 -7.75
CA LEU A 15 49.70 -26.95 -7.00
C LEU A 15 49.12 -25.92 -6.03
N ILE A 16 49.97 -25.14 -5.36
CA ILE A 16 49.53 -24.21 -4.30
C ILE A 16 49.02 -22.88 -4.87
N LEU A 17 49.69 -22.32 -5.89
CA LEU A 17 49.33 -21.00 -6.43
C LEU A 17 47.90 -20.93 -6.98
N PRO A 18 47.37 -21.92 -7.71
CA PRO A 18 45.97 -21.88 -8.17
C PRO A 18 44.96 -21.92 -7.03
N ALA A 19 45.22 -22.73 -5.99
CA ALA A 19 44.35 -22.85 -4.82
C ALA A 19 44.31 -21.55 -4.02
N VAL A 20 45.47 -20.92 -3.80
CA VAL A 20 45.57 -19.62 -3.15
C VAL A 20 44.88 -18.54 -3.98
N PHE A 21 45.06 -18.54 -5.30
CA PHE A 21 44.41 -17.56 -6.18
C PHE A 21 42.88 -17.70 -6.20
N TYR A 22 42.35 -18.93 -6.16
CA TYR A 22 40.92 -19.21 -6.02
C TYR A 22 40.36 -18.71 -4.69
N TYR A 23 41.09 -18.93 -3.58
CA TYR A 23 40.69 -18.47 -2.25
C TYR A 23 40.70 -16.93 -2.15
N ILE A 24 41.70 -16.29 -2.75
CA ILE A 24 41.78 -14.83 -2.86
C ILE A 24 40.62 -14.31 -3.72
N ARG A 25 40.36 -14.89 -4.89
CA ARG A 25 39.23 -14.53 -5.76
C ARG A 25 37.90 -14.61 -5.01
N THR A 26 37.63 -15.70 -4.31
CA THR A 26 36.38 -15.87 -3.55
C THR A 26 36.27 -14.91 -2.37
N PHE A 27 37.37 -14.57 -1.70
CA PHE A 27 37.38 -13.58 -0.62
C PHE A 27 37.14 -12.14 -1.11
N PHE A 28 37.69 -11.78 -2.28
CA PHE A 28 37.51 -10.44 -2.87
C PHE A 28 36.22 -10.30 -3.69
N ILE A 29 35.66 -11.41 -4.21
CA ILE A 29 34.29 -11.46 -4.73
C ILE A 29 33.33 -11.62 -3.54
N LYS A 30 33.24 -10.57 -2.71
CA LYS A 30 32.02 -10.38 -1.92
C LYS A 30 30.94 -10.04 -2.92
N GLU A 31 30.04 -10.97 -3.19
CA GLU A 31 28.88 -10.68 -4.03
C GLU A 31 28.19 -9.42 -3.49
N GLY A 32 28.01 -8.42 -4.36
CA GLY A 32 27.50 -7.09 -4.01
C GLY A 32 26.02 -7.07 -3.60
N PHE A 33 25.40 -8.23 -3.37
CA PHE A 33 24.01 -8.36 -2.98
C PHE A 33 23.74 -8.02 -1.50
N SER A 34 24.78 -7.81 -0.66
CA SER A 34 24.54 -7.40 0.72
C SER A 34 23.90 -6.00 0.85
N LYS A 35 24.05 -5.13 -0.17
CA LYS A 35 23.36 -3.83 -0.25
C LYS A 35 21.96 -3.91 -0.87
N TYR A 36 21.58 -5.04 -1.46
CA TYR A 36 20.19 -5.31 -1.85
C TYR A 36 19.38 -5.97 -0.72
N ASN A 37 20.07 -6.56 0.27
CA ASN A 37 19.42 -7.13 1.46
C ASN A 37 18.77 -6.09 2.39
N SER A 38 19.15 -4.81 2.32
CA SER A 38 18.45 -3.76 3.10
C SER A 38 17.10 -3.36 2.50
N ASN A 39 16.77 -3.81 1.28
CA ASN A 39 15.47 -3.53 0.64
C ASN A 39 14.62 -4.78 0.40
N LEU A 40 15.21 -5.98 0.49
CA LEU A 40 14.49 -7.26 0.35
C LEU A 40 14.35 -7.99 1.69
N GLY A 41 15.42 -8.12 2.49
CA GLY A 41 15.39 -8.82 3.78
C GLY A 41 14.67 -8.10 4.91
N SER A 42 14.23 -6.85 4.70
CA SER A 42 13.45 -6.07 5.67
C SER A 42 11.98 -5.90 5.26
N ARG A 43 11.55 -6.53 4.15
CA ARG A 43 10.14 -6.56 3.74
C ARG A 43 9.34 -7.69 4.37
N GLU A 44 10.04 -8.72 4.80
CA GLU A 44 9.44 -9.96 5.32
C GLU A 44 8.91 -9.80 6.75
N GLY A 45 9.19 -8.66 7.41
CA GLY A 45 8.89 -8.44 8.82
C GLY A 45 9.84 -9.23 9.74
N ASP A 46 9.84 -8.90 11.03
CA ASP A 46 10.67 -9.61 11.99
C ASP A 46 10.03 -10.97 12.34
N TYR A 47 10.83 -12.05 12.34
CA TYR A 47 10.38 -13.34 12.84
C TYR A 47 10.35 -13.32 14.38
N PRO A 48 9.32 -13.87 15.06
CA PRO A 48 8.22 -14.69 14.53
C PRO A 48 6.96 -13.92 14.15
N CYS A 49 6.85 -12.62 14.46
CA CYS A 49 5.60 -11.88 14.25
C CYS A 49 5.18 -11.84 12.77
N ALA A 50 6.13 -11.81 11.84
CA ALA A 50 5.90 -11.97 10.41
C ALA A 50 5.11 -13.24 10.01
N VAL A 51 5.19 -14.29 10.83
CA VAL A 51 4.55 -15.59 10.58
C VAL A 51 3.26 -15.73 11.39
N GLU A 52 3.21 -15.15 12.58
CA GLU A 52 2.07 -15.29 13.50
C GLU A 52 0.97 -14.25 13.29
N SER A 53 1.31 -13.07 12.76
CA SER A 53 0.40 -11.92 12.62
C SER A 53 0.18 -11.52 11.17
N VAL A 54 -0.98 -10.92 10.89
CA VAL A 54 -1.28 -10.38 9.55
C VAL A 54 -0.88 -8.91 9.47
N LEU A 55 -0.53 -8.43 8.28
CA LEU A 55 0.10 -7.11 8.05
C LEU A 55 -0.66 -5.91 8.64
N LEU A 56 -2.00 -5.95 8.66
CA LEU A 56 -2.85 -4.86 9.13
C LEU A 56 -3.55 -5.19 10.45
N GLU A 57 -2.98 -6.13 11.20
CA GLU A 57 -3.41 -6.45 12.56
C GLU A 57 -3.27 -5.22 13.46
N GLY A 58 -4.37 -4.81 14.10
CA GLY A 58 -4.49 -3.56 14.86
C GLY A 58 -5.31 -2.48 14.15
N ASP A 59 -5.17 -2.35 12.82
CA ASP A 59 -5.95 -1.39 12.02
C ASP A 59 -7.30 -1.96 11.56
N TYR A 60 -7.33 -3.27 11.32
CA TYR A 60 -8.52 -4.02 10.95
C TYR A 60 -8.66 -5.27 11.82
N PRO A 61 -9.88 -5.63 12.25
CA PRO A 61 -10.08 -6.86 13.00
C PRO A 61 -9.77 -8.07 12.12
N VAL A 62 -8.94 -8.98 12.62
CA VAL A 62 -8.51 -10.17 11.89
C VAL A 62 -9.63 -11.21 11.86
N ASN A 63 -9.70 -11.97 10.77
CA ASN A 63 -10.59 -13.11 10.67
C ASN A 63 -10.00 -14.32 11.40
N SER A 64 -10.80 -15.02 12.18
CA SER A 64 -10.32 -16.15 13.01
C SER A 64 -10.21 -17.47 12.23
N SER A 65 -10.65 -17.48 10.97
CA SER A 65 -10.60 -18.65 10.09
C SER A 65 -9.36 -18.61 9.21
N ASN A 66 -8.51 -19.63 9.30
CA ASN A 66 -7.36 -19.84 8.40
C ASN A 66 -7.81 -20.41 7.04
N THR A 67 -8.96 -19.97 6.54
CA THR A 67 -9.57 -20.46 5.31
C THR A 67 -9.76 -19.31 4.34
N THR A 68 -9.85 -19.63 3.05
CA THR A 68 -10.29 -18.67 2.05
C THR A 68 -11.76 -18.31 2.26
N SER A 69 -12.18 -17.18 1.71
CA SER A 69 -13.58 -16.79 1.67
C SER A 69 -14.33 -17.59 0.60
N THR A 70 -15.65 -17.53 0.63
CA THR A 70 -16.51 -18.11 -0.41
C THR A 70 -16.77 -17.14 -1.57
N ASN A 71 -15.93 -16.10 -1.70
CA ASN A 71 -16.10 -15.06 -2.71
C ASN A 71 -15.73 -15.58 -4.10
N ILE A 72 -16.51 -15.16 -5.09
CA ILE A 72 -16.25 -15.44 -6.51
C ILE A 72 -16.16 -14.12 -7.28
N GLU A 73 -15.50 -14.15 -8.44
CA GLU A 73 -15.25 -12.95 -9.27
C GLU A 73 -16.53 -12.12 -9.53
N SER A 74 -17.66 -12.80 -9.77
CA SER A 74 -18.96 -12.14 -10.03
C SER A 74 -19.60 -11.49 -8.80
N THR A 75 -19.11 -11.74 -7.59
CA THR A 75 -19.61 -11.12 -6.35
C THR A 75 -18.77 -9.91 -5.92
N MET A 76 -17.55 -9.78 -6.45
CA MET A 76 -16.58 -8.76 -6.02
C MET A 76 -16.78 -7.39 -6.67
N TRP A 77 -17.54 -7.29 -7.76
CA TRP A 77 -17.72 -6.02 -8.48
C TRP A 77 -18.28 -4.89 -7.60
N HIS A 78 -19.15 -5.21 -6.63
CA HIS A 78 -19.73 -4.22 -5.72
C HIS A 78 -18.71 -3.54 -4.81
N LYS A 79 -17.58 -4.20 -4.54
CA LYS A 79 -16.52 -3.66 -3.67
C LYS A 79 -15.69 -2.59 -4.36
N LYS A 80 -15.65 -2.59 -5.70
CA LYS A 80 -15.10 -1.49 -6.47
C LYS A 80 -16.21 -0.46 -6.65
N PRO A 81 -16.16 0.69 -5.98
CA PRO A 81 -17.21 1.67 -6.14
C PRO A 81 -17.13 2.27 -7.54
N VAL A 82 -18.03 1.85 -8.43
CA VAL A 82 -18.24 2.49 -9.73
C VAL A 82 -19.18 3.68 -9.48
N TYR A 83 -18.59 4.85 -9.26
CA TYR A 83 -19.37 6.07 -9.08
C TYR A 83 -19.92 6.55 -10.42
N LYS A 84 -21.21 6.87 -10.46
CA LYS A 84 -21.84 7.49 -11.63
C LYS A 84 -21.21 8.87 -11.83
N VAL A 85 -20.42 9.03 -12.89
CA VAL A 85 -19.91 10.33 -13.34
C VAL A 85 -21.11 11.27 -13.58
N GLY A 86 -21.09 12.45 -12.97
CA GLY A 86 -22.10 13.50 -13.16
C GLY A 86 -23.22 13.61 -12.12
N SER A 87 -23.18 12.90 -10.99
CA SER A 87 -24.15 13.13 -9.91
C SER A 87 -23.71 14.26 -8.97
N PHE A 88 -24.62 15.16 -8.59
CA PHE A 88 -24.39 16.17 -7.53
C PHE A 88 -24.15 15.58 -6.14
N ALA A 89 -24.42 14.28 -5.95
CA ALA A 89 -23.98 13.57 -4.77
C ALA A 89 -22.44 13.56 -4.78
N GLN A 90 -21.82 14.28 -3.84
CA GLN A 90 -20.36 14.34 -3.65
C GLN A 90 -19.78 13.01 -3.14
N LEU A 91 -20.17 11.89 -3.75
CA LEU A 91 -19.49 10.62 -3.62
C LEU A 91 -18.26 10.69 -4.52
N THR A 92 -17.20 11.27 -3.96
CA THR A 92 -15.90 11.31 -4.63
C THR A 92 -15.25 9.93 -4.59
N ASN A 93 -14.40 9.65 -5.57
CA ASN A 93 -13.52 8.48 -5.59
C ASN A 93 -12.52 8.43 -4.42
N ASN A 94 -12.43 9.49 -3.61
CA ASN A 94 -11.54 9.59 -2.45
C ASN A 94 -12.24 9.11 -1.18
N GLN A 95 -12.42 7.80 -1.04
CA GLN A 95 -12.88 7.23 0.23
C GLN A 95 -11.74 7.34 1.27
N LYS A 96 -12.01 8.00 2.39
CA LYS A 96 -11.03 8.17 3.48
C LYS A 96 -11.06 7.00 4.46
N TYR A 97 -12.25 6.47 4.75
CA TYR A 97 -12.47 5.43 5.74
C TYR A 97 -12.99 4.16 5.07
N TYR A 98 -12.12 3.18 4.89
CA TYR A 98 -12.48 1.87 4.34
C TYR A 98 -12.91 0.90 5.44
N LYS A 99 -13.99 0.14 5.17
CA LYS A 99 -14.49 -0.89 6.10
C LYS A 99 -13.57 -2.11 6.14
N ASN A 100 -12.99 -2.47 5.01
CA ASN A 100 -12.07 -3.58 4.84
C ASN A 100 -10.88 -3.10 3.97
N PRO A 101 -9.65 -3.57 4.20
CA PRO A 101 -8.54 -3.30 3.28
C PRO A 101 -8.78 -3.85 1.87
N ASP A 102 -9.62 -4.88 1.71
CA ASP A 102 -9.93 -5.49 0.43
C ASP A 102 -10.96 -4.68 -0.38
N ASN A 103 -10.50 -4.13 -1.50
CA ASN A 103 -11.30 -3.37 -2.47
C ASN A 103 -11.91 -4.23 -3.60
N GLY A 104 -11.84 -5.57 -3.49
CA GLY A 104 -12.34 -6.48 -4.53
C GLY A 104 -11.42 -6.63 -5.74
N SER A 105 -10.14 -6.27 -5.65
CA SER A 105 -9.12 -6.53 -6.68
C SER A 105 -8.17 -7.68 -6.35
N CYS A 106 -8.47 -8.48 -5.32
CA CYS A 106 -7.68 -9.66 -5.01
C CYS A 106 -7.77 -10.67 -6.17
N THR A 107 -6.76 -11.52 -6.29
CA THR A 107 -6.79 -12.63 -7.23
C THR A 107 -6.02 -13.80 -6.62
N PRO A 108 -6.63 -14.99 -6.48
CA PRO A 108 -8.03 -15.32 -6.78
C PRO A 108 -9.06 -14.62 -5.86
N ALA A 109 -10.32 -14.50 -6.31
CA ALA A 109 -11.39 -13.80 -5.59
C ALA A 109 -11.68 -14.35 -4.18
N ASP A 110 -11.43 -15.64 -3.93
CA ASP A 110 -11.59 -16.29 -2.64
C ASP A 110 -10.58 -15.81 -1.58
N ILE A 111 -9.54 -15.06 -1.98
CA ILE A 111 -8.62 -14.40 -1.05
C ILE A 111 -9.23 -13.10 -0.49
N CYS A 112 -10.14 -12.43 -1.20
CA CYS A 112 -10.80 -11.24 -0.69
C CYS A 112 -11.63 -11.56 0.55
N ASP A 113 -11.60 -10.71 1.56
CA ASP A 113 -12.24 -10.88 2.88
C ASP A 113 -11.78 -12.11 3.67
N ALA A 114 -10.78 -12.85 3.21
CA ALA A 114 -10.31 -14.03 3.94
C ALA A 114 -9.65 -13.61 5.26
N LEU A 115 -8.79 -12.59 5.22
CA LEU A 115 -7.90 -12.22 6.32
C LEU A 115 -8.49 -11.20 7.30
N TYR A 116 -9.35 -10.29 6.84
CA TYR A 116 -9.84 -9.16 7.66
C TYR A 116 -11.36 -9.07 7.67
N LYS A 117 -11.92 -8.70 8.81
CA LYS A 117 -13.34 -8.37 8.99
C LYS A 117 -13.60 -6.90 8.74
N ASN A 118 -14.86 -6.58 8.41
CA ASN A 118 -15.31 -5.20 8.31
C ASN A 118 -15.22 -4.48 9.68
N LYS A 119 -14.50 -3.36 9.72
CA LYS A 119 -14.51 -2.45 10.87
C LYS A 119 -15.63 -1.43 10.79
N LYS A 120 -15.99 -0.88 11.95
CA LYS A 120 -16.87 0.30 12.03
C LYS A 120 -16.08 1.53 11.56
N VAL A 121 -16.65 2.27 10.62
CA VAL A 121 -16.02 3.46 10.04
C VAL A 121 -16.92 4.67 10.13
N HIS A 122 -16.31 5.85 10.12
CA HIS A 122 -17.01 7.11 9.95
C HIS A 122 -17.57 7.25 8.54
N SER A 123 -18.52 8.17 8.36
CA SER A 123 -19.08 8.46 7.05
C SER A 123 -18.00 9.05 6.12
N ASN A 124 -17.91 8.52 4.90
CA ASN A 124 -17.14 9.14 3.81
C ASN A 124 -17.89 10.28 3.13
N ILE A 125 -19.15 10.54 3.51
CA ILE A 125 -19.93 11.66 2.99
C ILE A 125 -19.43 12.92 3.67
N VAL A 126 -18.75 13.77 2.90
CA VAL A 126 -18.43 15.12 3.30
C VAL A 126 -19.69 15.95 3.13
N LYS A 127 -20.19 16.52 4.22
CA LYS A 127 -21.27 17.51 4.17
C LYS A 127 -20.62 18.89 4.10
N PRO A 128 -21.14 19.81 3.28
CA PRO A 128 -20.70 21.20 3.32
C PRO A 128 -20.91 21.74 4.74
N LEU A 129 -19.97 22.58 5.18
CA LEU A 129 -20.12 23.28 6.44
C LEU A 129 -21.33 24.21 6.37
N PRO A 130 -22.04 24.43 7.50
CA PRO A 130 -23.14 25.38 7.54
C PRO A 130 -22.66 26.77 7.13
N GLN A 131 -23.58 27.61 6.66
CA GLN A 131 -23.29 29.02 6.41
C GLN A 131 -22.72 29.66 7.69
N VAL A 132 -21.70 30.50 7.53
CA VAL A 132 -21.09 31.20 8.65
C VAL A 132 -22.00 32.33 9.08
N GLU A 133 -22.29 32.41 10.39
CA GLU A 133 -23.04 33.52 10.98
C GLU A 133 -22.42 34.87 10.58
N PRO A 134 -23.23 35.86 10.13
CA PRO A 134 -22.75 37.19 9.76
C PRO A 134 -22.13 37.87 10.99
N SER A 135 -20.82 37.70 11.14
CA SER A 135 -20.02 38.29 12.21
C SER A 135 -18.72 38.80 11.63
N PHE A 136 -18.10 39.74 12.34
CA PHE A 136 -16.95 40.52 11.89
C PHE A 136 -15.69 39.69 11.54
N ASN A 137 -15.68 38.37 11.78
CA ASN A 137 -14.50 37.51 11.67
C ASN A 137 -14.67 36.27 10.76
N ALA A 138 -15.59 36.31 9.79
CA ALA A 138 -15.71 35.23 8.82
C ALA A 138 -14.43 35.11 7.96
N ARG A 139 -13.81 33.92 7.90
CA ARG A 139 -12.61 33.66 7.09
C ARG A 139 -12.96 33.66 5.60
N VAL A 140 -12.08 34.24 4.78
CA VAL A 140 -12.16 34.22 3.30
C VAL A 140 -12.31 32.77 2.79
N ASN A 141 -13.18 32.55 1.79
CA ASN A 141 -13.70 31.26 1.26
C ASN A 141 -14.83 30.57 2.06
N TYR A 142 -15.38 31.19 3.10
CA TYR A 142 -16.69 30.81 3.65
C TYR A 142 -17.70 31.89 3.25
N TYR A 143 -18.58 31.58 2.31
CA TYR A 143 -19.47 32.58 1.72
C TYR A 143 -20.55 33.01 2.72
N ASN A 144 -20.44 34.25 3.18
CA ASN A 144 -21.55 35.07 3.63
C ASN A 144 -21.51 36.36 2.79
N SER A 145 -22.62 36.70 2.17
CA SER A 145 -22.76 37.89 1.33
C SER A 145 -24.16 38.42 1.49
N ASP A 146 -24.28 39.71 1.83
CA ASP A 146 -25.57 40.40 1.97
C ASP A 146 -26.36 40.43 0.65
N ASN A 147 -25.65 40.35 -0.48
CA ASN A 147 -26.23 40.28 -1.82
C ASN A 147 -25.82 38.98 -2.55
N ASN A 148 -26.74 38.44 -3.34
CA ASN A 148 -26.56 37.19 -4.07
C ASN A 148 -25.50 37.35 -5.17
N LEU A 149 -24.30 36.83 -4.93
CA LEU A 149 -23.16 36.89 -5.87
C LEU A 149 -23.23 35.81 -6.98
N LEU A 150 -24.25 34.94 -6.94
CA LEU A 150 -24.48 33.96 -7.98
C LEU A 150 -25.30 34.60 -9.09
N THR A 151 -24.65 34.92 -10.21
CA THR A 151 -25.26 35.53 -11.41
C THR A 151 -26.43 34.75 -12.03
N PHE A 152 -26.69 33.52 -11.57
CA PHE A 152 -27.74 32.62 -12.09
C PHE A 152 -28.90 32.36 -11.13
N ARG A 153 -28.89 32.93 -9.91
CA ARG A 153 -30.02 32.81 -8.98
C ARG A 153 -30.79 34.11 -8.97
N SER A 154 -31.94 34.14 -9.64
CA SER A 154 -32.91 35.23 -9.56
C SER A 154 -33.71 35.16 -8.26
N ASP A 155 -34.11 36.32 -7.73
CA ASP A 155 -35.01 36.42 -6.57
C ASP A 155 -36.48 36.15 -6.92
N THR A 156 -36.77 35.99 -8.21
CA THR A 156 -38.03 35.40 -8.67
C THR A 156 -37.95 33.89 -8.58
N SER A 157 -39.03 33.26 -8.08
CA SER A 157 -39.18 31.80 -8.08
C SER A 157 -38.91 31.28 -9.49
N SER A 158 -37.80 30.59 -9.68
CA SER A 158 -37.52 29.88 -10.92
C SER A 158 -38.57 28.80 -11.07
N ILE A 159 -39.54 29.06 -11.96
CA ILE A 159 -40.44 28.04 -12.51
C ILE A 159 -39.54 27.11 -13.32
N LEU A 160 -39.04 26.07 -12.69
CA LEU A 160 -38.67 24.83 -13.34
C LEU A 160 -39.47 23.74 -12.65
N TYR A 161 -40.68 23.54 -13.18
CA TYR A 161 -41.31 22.22 -13.25
C TYR A 161 -40.49 21.31 -14.17
#